data_AF-A0A4Q4CTJ9-F1
#
_entry.id   AF-A0A4Q4CTJ9-F1
#
_cell.length_a   1.000
_cell.length_b   1.000
_cell.length_c   1.000
_cell.angle_alpha   90.00
_cell.angle_beta   90.00
_cell.angle_gamma   90.00
#
_symmetry.space_group_name_H-M   'P 1'
#
loop_
_entity.id
_entity.type
_entity.pdbx_description
1 polymer ?
#
loop_
_entity_poly.entity_id
_entity_poly.type
_entity_poly.pdbx_seq_one_letter_code
_entity_poly.pdbx_strand_id
1 'polypeptide(L)'
;GTRGTGYQGDPGRLGQFGNGGAGITGSNLNVVNSGIISGGLAGDGVTRVNAITFGGTGNTLELRAGSNISGNVVGSTAPGATNALVLGGATDATFAASGIGSQYLNFNSFSKTGSSIWSLTGTTAAVTAWTVSGGTLSIASDASLGAASGALTLNGGTLRTTANATSARVVTLGAAGGTFSPNAGTTLVQGGVVAGAGGLTQAGAGTLVLAASNTYTGTTTVSAGTLQVGNGGTSGRLGTGAVTNNAALVFNRSDSVTVANAIGGTGTLTQAGAGTTVLTGDNSYGATAITAGTLQVGNGGTSGTLGTGDVTNNAALVFNRSDSVTVANAIGGSGSLTQAGAGTTVLTGNNSYGATSIDAGTLQVGDGGTSGTLGTGAVTNNAALVFNRSDDITVANAIGGSGSVTQNGSGTLT
;
A
#
# COMPACT_ATOMS: atom_id res chain seq x y z
N GLY A 1 -73.62 42.09 -52.82
CA GLY A 1 -73.54 41.49 -51.48
C GLY A 1 -72.19 40.84 -51.32
N THR A 2 -71.30 41.45 -50.54
CA THR A 2 -69.97 40.93 -50.20
C THR A 2 -70.10 39.76 -49.22
N ARG A 3 -69.43 38.65 -49.51
CA ARG A 3 -69.36 37.46 -48.64
C ARG A 3 -68.34 37.72 -47.54
N GLY A 4 -68.79 37.66 -46.28
CA GLY A 4 -67.90 37.71 -45.12
C GLY A 4 -67.12 36.41 -44.98
N THR A 5 -65.80 36.51 -44.90
CA THR A 5 -64.89 35.41 -44.55
C THR A 5 -64.94 35.21 -43.04
N GLY A 6 -65.40 34.05 -42.59
CA GLY A 6 -65.31 33.66 -41.18
C GLY A 6 -63.86 33.44 -40.78
N TYR A 7 -63.43 34.08 -39.70
CA TYR A 7 -62.19 33.74 -39.01
C TYR A 7 -62.33 32.33 -38.44
N GLN A 8 -61.47 31.40 -38.89
CA GLN A 8 -61.25 30.18 -38.13
C GLN A 8 -60.56 30.58 -36.83
N GLY A 9 -61.18 30.30 -35.69
CA GLY A 9 -60.53 30.44 -34.40
C GLY A 9 -59.32 29.52 -34.33
N ASP A 10 -58.23 30.02 -33.74
CA ASP A 10 -57.04 29.21 -33.48
C ASP A 10 -57.42 27.92 -32.74
N PRO A 11 -56.89 26.75 -33.14
CA PRO A 11 -57.11 25.53 -32.36
C PRO A 11 -56.58 25.77 -30.94
N GLY A 12 -57.44 25.53 -29.95
CA GLY A 12 -57.07 25.66 -28.54
C GLY A 12 -55.79 24.87 -28.26
N ARG A 13 -54.79 25.54 -27.67
CA ARG A 13 -53.57 24.88 -27.21
C ARG A 13 -53.97 23.72 -26.29
N LEU A 14 -53.49 22.51 -26.60
CA LEU A 14 -53.51 21.38 -25.67
C LEU A 14 -52.95 21.86 -24.33
N GLY A 15 -53.66 21.58 -23.22
CA GLY A 15 -53.20 21.93 -21.89
C GLY A 15 -51.83 21.30 -21.61
N GLN A 16 -50.97 22.00 -20.88
CA GLN A 16 -49.69 21.42 -20.45
C GLN A 16 -49.97 20.19 -19.59
N PHE A 17 -49.31 19.08 -19.89
CA PHE A 17 -49.39 17.87 -19.08
C PHE A 17 -48.97 18.18 -17.62
N GLY A 18 -49.64 17.56 -16.65
CA GLY A 18 -49.29 17.73 -15.24
C GLY A 18 -47.88 17.20 -14.94
N ASN A 19 -47.12 17.91 -14.11
CA ASN A 19 -45.81 17.42 -13.65
C ASN A 19 -45.98 16.19 -12.75
N GLY A 20 -45.09 15.20 -12.90
CA GLY A 20 -44.97 14.11 -11.93
C GLY A 20 -44.52 14.62 -10.56
N GLY A 21 -44.92 13.95 -9.48
CA GLY A 21 -44.45 14.26 -8.12
C GLY A 21 -43.09 13.63 -7.83
N ALA A 22 -42.23 14.31 -7.07
CA ALA A 22 -41.00 13.67 -6.59
C ALA A 22 -41.34 12.53 -5.62
N GLY A 23 -40.58 11.43 -5.67
CA GLY A 23 -40.81 10.28 -4.79
C GLY A 23 -40.60 10.63 -3.32
N ILE A 24 -39.52 11.37 -3.02
CA ILE A 24 -39.21 11.88 -1.68
C ILE A 24 -38.78 13.35 -1.80
N THR A 25 -39.36 14.23 -0.98
CA THR A 25 -38.92 15.61 -0.82
C THR A 25 -38.94 16.01 0.65
N GLY A 26 -37.87 16.63 1.14
CA GLY A 26 -37.79 17.11 2.52
C GLY A 26 -36.39 17.57 2.90
N SER A 27 -36.25 18.10 4.12
CA SER A 27 -34.98 18.62 4.65
C SER A 27 -34.42 17.74 5.75
N ASN A 28 -33.09 17.71 5.88
CA ASN A 28 -32.38 17.00 6.94
C ASN A 28 -32.72 15.49 6.98
N LEU A 29 -32.88 14.89 5.80
CA LEU A 29 -33.36 13.52 5.65
C LEU A 29 -32.22 12.50 5.76
N ASN A 30 -32.52 11.35 6.35
CA ASN A 30 -31.72 10.13 6.25
C ASN A 30 -32.52 9.05 5.50
N VAL A 31 -32.21 8.85 4.23
CA VAL A 31 -32.90 7.89 3.36
C VAL A 31 -32.03 6.65 3.23
N VAL A 32 -32.54 5.50 3.66
CA VAL A 32 -31.90 4.20 3.44
C VAL A 32 -32.71 3.45 2.40
N ASN A 33 -32.12 3.15 1.25
CA ASN A 33 -32.77 2.42 0.17
C ASN A 33 -32.21 1.00 0.05
N SER A 34 -33.09 0.04 -0.17
CA SER A 34 -32.76 -1.34 -0.56
C SER A 34 -33.76 -1.88 -1.61
N GLY A 35 -34.53 -0.99 -2.24
CA GLY A 35 -35.57 -1.31 -3.21
C GLY A 35 -35.74 -0.20 -4.23
N ILE A 36 -36.95 -0.03 -4.75
CA ILE A 36 -37.23 0.92 -5.81
C ILE A 36 -37.70 2.27 -5.24
N ILE A 37 -37.05 3.36 -5.65
CA ILE A 37 -37.57 4.73 -5.46
C ILE A 37 -37.68 5.35 -6.85
N SER A 38 -38.87 5.83 -7.22
CA SER A 38 -39.11 6.41 -8.54
C SER A 38 -39.69 7.82 -8.42
N GLY A 39 -39.18 8.74 -9.25
CA GLY A 39 -39.84 10.02 -9.51
C GLY A 39 -41.07 9.78 -10.39
N GLY A 40 -42.11 10.57 -10.18
CA GLY A 40 -43.32 10.52 -10.98
C GLY A 40 -43.04 10.81 -12.46
N LEU A 41 -43.77 10.11 -13.33
CA LEU A 41 -43.83 10.43 -14.75
C LEU A 41 -44.83 11.59 -14.93
N ALA A 42 -44.45 12.60 -15.70
CA ALA A 42 -45.37 13.64 -16.10
C ALA A 42 -46.48 13.06 -16.98
N GLY A 43 -47.56 13.81 -17.14
CA GLY A 43 -48.71 13.38 -17.95
C GLY A 43 -48.38 13.14 -19.44
N ASP A 44 -47.18 13.48 -19.88
CA ASP A 44 -46.65 13.17 -21.22
C ASP A 44 -46.17 11.72 -21.36
N GLY A 45 -46.08 10.95 -20.26
CA GLY A 45 -45.62 9.57 -20.27
C GLY A 45 -44.12 9.39 -20.54
N VAL A 46 -43.34 10.48 -20.56
CA VAL A 46 -41.92 10.45 -20.96
C VAL A 46 -41.04 11.19 -19.94
N THR A 47 -41.46 12.39 -19.51
CA THR A 47 -40.67 13.24 -18.62
C THR A 47 -40.80 12.75 -17.19
N ARG A 48 -39.68 12.31 -16.60
CA ARG A 48 -39.66 11.86 -15.21
C ARG A 48 -39.00 12.90 -14.33
N VAL A 49 -39.66 13.25 -13.23
CA VAL A 49 -39.11 14.18 -12.25
C VAL A 49 -38.08 13.51 -11.35
N ASN A 50 -37.48 14.29 -10.45
CA ASN A 50 -36.53 13.78 -9.47
C ASN A 50 -37.16 12.67 -8.62
N ALA A 51 -36.42 11.59 -8.39
CA ALA A 51 -36.83 10.55 -7.45
C ALA A 51 -36.72 11.05 -6.01
N ILE A 52 -35.67 11.81 -5.70
CA ILE A 52 -35.42 12.38 -4.38
C ILE A 52 -34.95 13.83 -4.53
N THR A 53 -35.54 14.74 -3.77
CA THR A 53 -35.10 16.14 -3.65
C THR A 53 -34.84 16.49 -2.19
N PHE A 54 -33.59 16.71 -1.83
CA PHE A 54 -33.18 17.11 -0.49
C PHE A 54 -33.18 18.63 -0.32
N GLY A 55 -33.68 19.10 0.82
CA GLY A 55 -33.58 20.47 1.31
C GLY A 55 -32.73 20.57 2.58
N GLY A 56 -32.53 21.78 3.10
CA GLY A 56 -31.81 22.00 4.36
C GLY A 56 -30.36 21.51 4.34
N THR A 57 -29.87 20.98 5.46
CA THR A 57 -28.48 20.53 5.68
C THR A 57 -28.44 19.10 6.22
N GLY A 58 -27.28 18.42 6.18
CA GLY A 58 -27.12 17.10 6.83
C GLY A 58 -27.91 15.95 6.20
N ASN A 59 -28.16 15.98 4.90
CA ASN A 59 -28.90 14.91 4.23
C ASN A 59 -28.01 13.70 3.96
N THR A 60 -28.56 12.50 4.09
CA THR A 60 -27.88 11.24 3.80
C THR A 60 -28.74 10.36 2.92
N LEU A 61 -28.13 9.78 1.89
CA LEU A 61 -28.68 8.67 1.12
C LEU A 61 -27.78 7.45 1.28
N GLU A 62 -28.25 6.44 2.00
CA GLU A 62 -27.61 5.12 2.05
C GLU A 62 -28.22 4.20 0.99
N LEU A 63 -27.37 3.70 0.08
CA LEU A 63 -27.70 2.64 -0.84
C LEU A 63 -27.30 1.30 -0.23
N ARG A 64 -28.22 0.34 -0.25
CA ARG A 64 -28.00 -1.08 0.05
C ARG A 64 -28.27 -1.94 -1.17
N ALA A 65 -27.84 -3.20 -1.15
CA ALA A 65 -28.18 -4.16 -2.20
C ALA A 65 -29.69 -4.16 -2.51
N GLY A 66 -30.04 -4.19 -3.79
CA GLY A 66 -31.42 -4.04 -4.26
C GLY A 66 -31.87 -2.60 -4.55
N SER A 67 -31.07 -1.59 -4.17
CA SER A 67 -31.37 -0.19 -4.49
C SER A 67 -31.48 0.04 -6.00
N ASN A 68 -32.62 0.54 -6.43
CA ASN A 68 -32.87 0.98 -7.79
C ASN A 68 -33.61 2.33 -7.75
N ILE A 69 -32.92 3.40 -8.15
CA ILE A 69 -33.52 4.74 -8.17
C ILE A 69 -33.82 5.13 -9.61
N SER A 70 -35.10 5.26 -9.92
CA SER A 70 -35.58 5.76 -11.21
C SER A 70 -35.87 7.26 -11.09
N GLY A 71 -34.87 8.07 -11.38
CA GLY A 71 -34.94 9.54 -11.42
C GLY A 71 -33.65 10.13 -10.89
N ASN A 72 -33.56 11.46 -10.90
CA ASN A 72 -32.44 12.14 -10.29
C ASN A 72 -32.59 12.14 -8.76
N VAL A 73 -31.45 12.13 -8.08
CA VAL A 73 -31.33 12.38 -6.64
C VAL A 73 -30.61 13.71 -6.49
N VAL A 74 -31.31 14.73 -6.02
CA VAL A 74 -30.80 16.10 -5.96
C VAL A 74 -30.53 16.47 -4.51
N GLY A 75 -29.26 16.64 -4.17
CA GLY A 75 -28.80 17.20 -2.90
C GLY A 75 -29.17 18.68 -2.76
N SER A 76 -29.34 19.13 -1.53
CA SER A 76 -29.63 20.52 -1.19
C SER A 76 -28.48 21.45 -1.59
N THR A 77 -28.82 22.63 -2.09
CA THR A 77 -27.88 23.73 -2.39
C THR A 77 -28.00 24.89 -1.40
N ALA A 78 -28.71 24.69 -0.28
CA ALA A 78 -28.81 25.71 0.76
C ALA A 78 -27.41 26.05 1.33
N PRO A 79 -27.18 27.28 1.82
CA PRO A 79 -25.93 27.63 2.48
C PRO A 79 -25.60 26.65 3.61
N GLY A 80 -24.40 26.07 3.59
CA GLY A 80 -23.98 25.06 4.57
C GLY A 80 -24.60 23.67 4.37
N ALA A 81 -25.27 23.41 3.23
CA ALA A 81 -25.79 22.10 2.91
C ALA A 81 -24.65 21.07 2.83
N THR A 82 -24.86 19.97 3.55
CA THR A 82 -24.03 18.77 3.48
C THR A 82 -24.91 17.63 3.02
N ASN A 83 -24.53 16.97 1.93
CA ASN A 83 -25.24 15.82 1.40
C ASN A 83 -24.27 14.65 1.28
N ALA A 84 -24.59 13.52 1.92
CA ALA A 84 -23.76 12.32 1.98
C ALA A 84 -24.38 11.18 1.16
N LEU A 85 -23.57 10.58 0.28
CA LEU A 85 -23.91 9.33 -0.40
C LEU A 85 -23.14 8.19 0.27
N VAL A 86 -23.88 7.25 0.84
CA VAL A 86 -23.33 6.13 1.61
C VAL A 86 -23.60 4.84 0.86
N LEU A 87 -22.56 4.07 0.58
CA LEU A 87 -22.65 2.70 0.12
C LEU A 87 -22.58 1.78 1.35
N GLY A 88 -23.70 1.15 1.71
CA GLY A 88 -23.87 0.47 3.00
C GLY A 88 -24.38 -0.95 2.89
N GLY A 89 -24.94 -1.45 4.00
CA GLY A 89 -25.51 -2.80 4.11
C GLY A 89 -24.48 -3.94 4.27
N ALA A 90 -25.01 -5.16 4.38
CA ALA A 90 -24.24 -6.39 4.61
C ALA A 90 -24.13 -7.30 3.38
N THR A 91 -24.87 -6.98 2.31
CA THR A 91 -24.89 -7.74 1.06
C THR A 91 -24.16 -6.97 -0.02
N ASP A 92 -23.40 -7.67 -0.84
CA ASP A 92 -22.61 -7.09 -1.92
C ASP A 92 -23.49 -6.43 -2.99
N ALA A 93 -22.98 -5.35 -3.57
CA ALA A 93 -23.69 -4.58 -4.58
C ALA A 93 -22.75 -3.84 -5.53
N THR A 94 -23.33 -3.23 -6.56
CA THR A 94 -22.60 -2.43 -7.55
C THR A 94 -23.15 -1.02 -7.57
N PHE A 95 -22.26 -0.03 -7.67
CA PHE A 95 -22.61 1.36 -7.89
C PHE A 95 -21.87 1.89 -9.13
N ALA A 96 -22.60 2.58 -10.01
CA ALA A 96 -22.00 3.20 -11.19
C ALA A 96 -21.58 4.64 -10.87
N ALA A 97 -20.27 4.87 -10.74
CA ALA A 97 -19.69 6.18 -10.46
C ALA A 97 -20.06 7.23 -11.52
N SER A 98 -20.32 6.81 -12.77
CA SER A 98 -20.82 7.69 -13.84
C SER A 98 -22.16 8.37 -13.53
N GLY A 99 -22.91 7.85 -12.55
CA GLY A 99 -24.10 8.50 -12.00
C GLY A 99 -23.79 9.75 -11.17
N ILE A 100 -22.57 9.89 -10.62
CA ILE A 100 -22.19 11.06 -9.80
C ILE A 100 -22.02 12.27 -10.71
N GLY A 101 -22.76 13.34 -10.41
CA GLY A 101 -22.82 14.56 -11.21
C GLY A 101 -23.84 14.51 -12.35
N SER A 102 -24.49 13.36 -12.58
CA SER A 102 -25.57 13.21 -13.56
C SER A 102 -26.90 12.83 -12.88
N GLN A 103 -26.97 11.62 -12.33
CA GLN A 103 -28.11 11.14 -11.56
C GLN A 103 -28.06 11.61 -10.10
N TYR A 104 -26.87 11.58 -9.48
CA TYR A 104 -26.64 11.98 -8.09
C TYR A 104 -25.98 13.35 -8.07
N LEU A 105 -26.79 14.38 -7.84
CA LEU A 105 -26.41 15.78 -7.95
C LEU A 105 -26.18 16.39 -6.55
N ASN A 106 -25.22 17.30 -6.44
CA ASN A 106 -24.93 18.08 -5.21
C ASN A 106 -24.56 17.26 -3.96
N PHE A 107 -23.93 16.11 -4.13
CA PHE A 107 -23.35 15.34 -3.03
C PHE A 107 -21.92 15.81 -2.72
N ASN A 108 -21.61 15.95 -1.43
CA ASN A 108 -20.34 16.51 -0.95
C ASN A 108 -19.47 15.45 -0.24
N SER A 109 -20.09 14.41 0.30
CA SER A 109 -19.39 13.33 1.01
C SER A 109 -19.80 11.99 0.43
N PHE A 110 -18.82 11.10 0.30
CA PHE A 110 -19.00 9.76 -0.25
C PHE A 110 -18.40 8.77 0.73
N SER A 111 -19.15 7.77 1.16
CA SER A 111 -18.64 6.81 2.12
C SER A 111 -19.03 5.37 1.82
N LYS A 112 -18.18 4.45 2.26
CA LYS A 112 -18.42 3.02 2.25
C LYS A 112 -18.44 2.53 3.70
N THR A 113 -19.58 1.99 4.11
CA THR A 113 -19.86 1.48 5.45
C THR A 113 -20.45 0.06 5.38
N GLY A 114 -20.67 -0.58 6.53
CA GLY A 114 -21.17 -1.95 6.58
C GLY A 114 -20.16 -3.00 6.11
N SER A 115 -20.50 -4.28 6.24
CA SER A 115 -19.57 -5.39 5.97
C SER A 115 -19.45 -5.78 4.50
N SER A 116 -20.33 -5.28 3.63
CA SER A 116 -20.42 -5.67 2.22
C SER A 116 -19.22 -5.24 1.38
N ILE A 117 -19.15 -5.83 0.19
CA ILE A 117 -18.37 -5.33 -0.94
C ILE A 117 -19.27 -4.46 -1.82
N TRP A 118 -18.81 -3.24 -2.11
CA TRP A 118 -19.38 -2.41 -3.17
C TRP A 118 -18.41 -2.32 -4.34
N SER A 119 -18.85 -2.83 -5.50
CA SER A 119 -18.10 -2.71 -6.76
C SER A 119 -18.43 -1.37 -7.41
N LEU A 120 -17.46 -0.48 -7.46
CA LEU A 120 -17.58 0.82 -8.11
C LEU A 120 -17.20 0.66 -9.58
N THR A 121 -18.17 0.89 -10.46
CA THR A 121 -18.05 0.75 -11.92
C THR A 121 -18.18 2.10 -12.60
N GLY A 122 -17.76 2.19 -13.87
CA GLY A 122 -17.72 3.48 -14.57
C GLY A 122 -16.74 4.47 -13.93
N THR A 123 -16.74 5.70 -14.43
CA THR A 123 -15.83 6.77 -14.00
C THR A 123 -16.59 8.07 -13.84
N THR A 124 -16.07 8.98 -13.01
CA THR A 124 -16.61 10.34 -12.90
C THR A 124 -15.48 11.36 -12.85
N ALA A 125 -15.71 12.54 -13.44
CA ALA A 125 -14.81 13.68 -13.33
C ALA A 125 -15.09 14.53 -12.07
N ALA A 126 -16.14 14.21 -11.31
CA ALA A 126 -16.44 14.89 -10.06
C ALA A 126 -15.34 14.62 -9.02
N VAL A 127 -15.02 15.61 -8.20
CA VAL A 127 -14.15 15.43 -7.04
C VAL A 127 -14.95 14.71 -5.95
N THR A 128 -14.59 13.46 -5.66
CA THR A 128 -15.29 12.65 -4.65
C THR A 128 -14.33 12.23 -3.55
N ALA A 129 -14.44 12.85 -2.38
CA ALA A 129 -13.66 12.48 -1.21
C ALA A 129 -14.28 11.24 -0.53
N TRP A 130 -13.76 10.05 -0.86
CA TRP A 130 -14.29 8.79 -0.33
C TRP A 130 -13.76 8.50 1.07
N THR A 131 -14.65 8.08 1.98
CA THR A 131 -14.28 7.52 3.29
C THR A 131 -14.76 6.08 3.40
N VAL A 132 -13.83 5.13 3.52
CA VAL A 132 -14.11 3.70 3.66
C VAL A 132 -13.90 3.30 5.12
N SER A 133 -14.99 3.19 5.87
CA SER A 133 -14.97 2.86 7.30
C SER A 133 -15.36 1.42 7.63
N GLY A 134 -15.84 0.65 6.64
CA GLY A 134 -16.12 -0.77 6.81
C GLY A 134 -16.32 -1.51 5.49
N GLY A 135 -16.09 -2.82 5.52
CA GLY A 135 -16.21 -3.67 4.33
C GLY A 135 -15.22 -3.28 3.23
N THR A 136 -15.59 -3.52 1.98
CA THR A 136 -14.70 -3.30 0.83
C THR A 136 -15.31 -2.35 -0.21
N LEU A 137 -14.56 -1.32 -0.61
CA LEU A 137 -14.80 -0.59 -1.84
C LEU A 137 -13.90 -1.20 -2.92
N SER A 138 -14.50 -1.81 -3.95
CA SER A 138 -13.76 -2.47 -5.02
C SER A 138 -13.79 -1.65 -6.30
N ILE A 139 -12.63 -1.45 -6.91
CA ILE A 139 -12.47 -0.68 -8.15
C ILE A 139 -11.70 -1.49 -9.20
N ALA A 140 -11.95 -1.21 -10.48
CA ALA A 140 -11.09 -1.63 -11.59
C ALA A 140 -10.20 -0.48 -12.09
N SER A 141 -10.56 0.78 -11.78
CA SER A 141 -9.85 1.98 -12.20
C SER A 141 -9.90 3.04 -11.09
N ASP A 142 -8.81 3.78 -10.88
CA ASP A 142 -8.79 4.91 -9.93
C ASP A 142 -9.81 6.00 -10.29
N ALA A 143 -10.11 6.17 -11.58
CA ALA A 143 -11.10 7.16 -12.05
C ALA A 143 -12.54 6.83 -11.62
N SER A 144 -12.80 5.61 -11.13
CA SER A 144 -14.05 5.26 -10.46
C SER A 144 -14.21 6.01 -9.14
N LEU A 145 -13.12 6.34 -8.45
CA LEU A 145 -13.09 7.17 -7.24
C LEU A 145 -13.16 8.69 -7.53
N GLY A 146 -13.46 9.10 -8.76
CA GLY A 146 -13.61 10.51 -9.16
C GLY A 146 -12.34 11.18 -9.69
N ALA A 147 -12.27 12.50 -9.64
CA ALA A 147 -11.05 13.25 -10.00
C ALA A 147 -9.94 13.03 -8.96
N ALA A 148 -8.68 12.95 -9.41
CA ALA A 148 -7.51 12.60 -8.58
C ALA A 148 -7.23 13.55 -7.40
N SER A 149 -7.79 14.77 -7.41
CA SER A 149 -7.74 15.71 -6.28
C SER A 149 -8.66 15.30 -5.12
N GLY A 150 -9.58 14.37 -5.33
CA GLY A 150 -10.41 13.78 -4.28
C GLY A 150 -9.58 12.86 -3.40
N ALA A 151 -9.41 13.24 -2.13
CA ALA A 151 -8.71 12.41 -1.14
C ALA A 151 -9.47 11.11 -0.85
N LEU A 152 -8.75 10.09 -0.41
CA LEU A 152 -9.31 8.84 0.09
C LEU A 152 -8.99 8.70 1.58
N THR A 153 -9.99 8.39 2.40
CA THR A 153 -9.78 8.04 3.80
C THR A 153 -10.12 6.57 4.01
N LEU A 154 -9.21 5.80 4.58
CA LEU A 154 -9.45 4.44 5.04
C LEU A 154 -9.45 4.46 6.57
N ASN A 155 -10.55 4.04 7.19
CA ASN A 155 -10.71 4.03 8.64
C ASN A 155 -11.43 2.76 9.11
N GLY A 156 -10.77 1.62 8.95
CA GLY A 156 -11.29 0.27 9.22
C GLY A 156 -11.80 -0.46 7.97
N GLY A 157 -11.85 0.21 6.82
CA GLY A 157 -12.29 -0.34 5.55
C GLY A 157 -11.15 -0.81 4.62
N THR A 158 -11.56 -1.47 3.53
CA THR A 158 -10.65 -1.98 2.49
C THR A 158 -10.88 -1.30 1.15
N LEU A 159 -9.81 -0.87 0.48
CA LEU A 159 -9.79 -0.60 -0.96
C LEU A 159 -9.25 -1.84 -1.70
N ARG A 160 -10.06 -2.42 -2.59
CA ARG A 160 -9.68 -3.56 -3.43
C ARG A 160 -9.54 -3.16 -4.89
N THR A 161 -8.41 -3.47 -5.51
CA THR A 161 -8.23 -3.30 -6.97
C THR A 161 -8.33 -4.63 -7.69
N THR A 162 -9.13 -4.65 -8.75
CA THR A 162 -9.38 -5.86 -9.57
C THR A 162 -8.61 -5.86 -10.89
N ALA A 163 -7.95 -4.75 -11.22
CA ALA A 163 -7.04 -4.58 -12.34
C ALA A 163 -5.86 -3.70 -11.89
N ASN A 164 -4.85 -3.58 -12.75
CA ASN A 164 -3.74 -2.65 -12.51
C ASN A 164 -4.26 -1.22 -12.41
N ALA A 165 -3.80 -0.49 -11.39
CA ALA A 165 -4.21 0.89 -11.16
C ALA A 165 -3.05 1.72 -10.62
N THR A 166 -3.06 3.00 -10.95
CA THR A 166 -2.16 4.00 -10.36
C THR A 166 -3.03 5.09 -9.76
N SER A 167 -2.77 5.44 -8.50
CA SER A 167 -3.47 6.52 -7.80
C SER A 167 -2.48 7.58 -7.34
N ALA A 168 -2.74 8.84 -7.71
CA ALA A 168 -2.00 10.00 -7.21
C ALA A 168 -2.67 10.61 -5.96
N ARG A 169 -3.77 10.02 -5.49
CA ARG A 169 -4.57 10.58 -4.39
C ARG A 169 -3.80 10.53 -3.09
N VAL A 170 -3.95 11.59 -2.28
CA VAL A 170 -3.60 11.52 -0.87
C VAL A 170 -4.53 10.52 -0.17
N VAL A 171 -3.93 9.62 0.60
CA VAL A 171 -4.67 8.64 1.41
C VAL A 171 -4.45 8.94 2.89
N THR A 172 -5.54 9.06 3.65
CA THR A 172 -5.49 9.21 5.10
C THR A 172 -5.92 7.91 5.76
N LEU A 173 -5.07 7.36 6.62
CA LEU A 173 -5.36 6.24 7.51
C LEU A 173 -5.92 6.79 8.83
N GLY A 174 -7.23 6.63 9.03
CA GLY A 174 -7.90 6.98 10.28
C GLY A 174 -7.46 6.09 11.43
N ALA A 175 -7.92 6.38 12.65
CA ALA A 175 -7.49 5.66 13.86
C ALA A 175 -7.68 4.14 13.79
N ALA A 176 -8.69 3.64 13.05
CA ALA A 176 -8.93 2.21 12.85
C ALA A 176 -8.04 1.58 11.75
N GLY A 177 -7.11 2.34 11.16
CA GLY A 177 -6.24 1.89 10.08
C GLY A 177 -6.95 1.77 8.73
N GLY A 178 -6.26 1.20 7.74
CA GLY A 178 -6.82 1.00 6.41
C GLY A 178 -6.18 -0.17 5.70
N THR A 179 -6.96 -0.85 4.86
CA THR A 179 -6.49 -2.01 4.10
C THR A 179 -6.48 -1.73 2.61
N PHE A 180 -5.37 -2.06 1.96
CA PHE A 180 -5.31 -2.24 0.52
C PHE A 180 -5.32 -3.74 0.20
N SER A 181 -6.07 -4.12 -0.84
CA SER A 181 -6.18 -5.51 -1.27
C SER A 181 -6.16 -5.60 -2.80
N PRO A 182 -5.01 -5.42 -3.46
CA PRO A 182 -4.87 -5.71 -4.88
C PRO A 182 -5.05 -7.21 -5.14
N ASN A 183 -5.87 -7.56 -6.12
CA ASN A 183 -6.10 -8.95 -6.51
C ASN A 183 -4.83 -9.62 -7.05
N ALA A 184 -4.80 -10.95 -7.01
CA ALA A 184 -3.73 -11.74 -7.62
C ALA A 184 -3.47 -11.31 -9.08
N GLY A 185 -2.19 -11.19 -9.45
CA GLY A 185 -1.78 -10.75 -10.79
C GLY A 185 -1.98 -9.26 -11.08
N THR A 186 -2.41 -8.46 -10.10
CA THR A 186 -2.58 -7.00 -10.25
C THR A 186 -1.60 -6.21 -9.40
N THR A 187 -1.32 -4.99 -9.84
CA THR A 187 -0.49 -4.01 -9.13
C THR A 187 -1.27 -2.72 -8.91
N LEU A 188 -1.34 -2.28 -7.66
CA LEU A 188 -1.76 -0.92 -7.29
C LEU A 188 -0.52 -0.08 -6.99
N VAL A 189 -0.26 0.94 -7.81
CA VAL A 189 0.75 1.96 -7.53
C VAL A 189 0.11 3.12 -6.78
N GLN A 190 0.40 3.23 -5.49
CA GLN A 190 0.01 4.36 -4.65
C GLN A 190 1.10 5.44 -4.72
N GLY A 191 0.91 6.39 -5.63
CA GLY A 191 1.81 7.51 -5.90
C GLY A 191 1.53 8.77 -5.09
N GLY A 192 0.35 8.90 -4.49
CA GLY A 192 0.06 9.94 -3.51
C GLY A 192 0.48 9.52 -2.09
N VAL A 193 0.79 10.51 -1.25
CA VAL A 193 1.21 10.29 0.15
C VAL A 193 0.11 9.56 0.92
N VAL A 194 0.49 8.50 1.62
CA VAL A 194 -0.29 7.88 2.68
C VAL A 194 0.12 8.49 4.02
N ALA A 195 -0.85 9.05 4.75
CA ALA A 195 -0.64 9.76 6.01
C ALA A 195 -1.66 9.30 7.07
N GLY A 196 -1.53 9.82 8.30
CA GLY A 196 -2.48 9.57 9.39
C GLY A 196 -1.95 8.66 10.50
N ALA A 197 -2.70 8.56 11.59
CA ALA A 197 -2.27 7.81 12.77
C ALA A 197 -2.50 6.30 12.65
N GLY A 198 -3.38 5.87 11.73
CA GLY A 198 -3.74 4.47 11.54
C GLY A 198 -2.64 3.58 10.97
N GLY A 199 -2.78 2.28 11.18
CA GLY A 199 -1.96 1.26 10.54
C GLY A 199 -2.35 1.03 9.08
N LEU A 200 -1.36 0.64 8.27
CA LEU A 200 -1.56 0.21 6.88
C LEU A 200 -1.55 -1.32 6.82
N THR A 201 -2.56 -1.92 6.22
CA THR A 201 -2.57 -3.37 5.94
C THR A 201 -2.54 -3.61 4.43
N GLN A 202 -1.59 -4.41 3.97
CA GLN A 202 -1.61 -5.06 2.66
C GLN A 202 -2.13 -6.49 2.84
N ALA A 203 -3.29 -6.79 2.24
CA ALA A 203 -3.97 -8.08 2.38
C ALA A 203 -4.34 -8.75 1.06
N GLY A 204 -4.09 -8.10 -0.08
CA GLY A 204 -4.34 -8.69 -1.38
C GLY A 204 -3.18 -9.58 -1.85
N ALA A 205 -3.49 -10.61 -2.64
CA ALA A 205 -2.46 -11.48 -3.24
C ALA A 205 -1.64 -10.79 -4.36
N GLY A 206 -2.03 -9.59 -4.78
CA GLY A 206 -1.28 -8.76 -5.73
C GLY A 206 -0.18 -7.93 -5.08
N THR A 207 0.24 -6.88 -5.79
CA THR A 207 1.29 -5.96 -5.34
C THR A 207 0.74 -4.59 -5.00
N LEU A 208 1.06 -4.07 -3.82
CA LEU A 208 0.90 -2.67 -3.46
C LEU A 208 2.27 -2.01 -3.56
N VAL A 209 2.41 -1.00 -4.42
CA VAL A 209 3.62 -0.19 -4.53
C VAL A 209 3.40 1.14 -3.83
N LEU A 210 4.21 1.42 -2.81
CA LEU A 210 4.30 2.71 -2.14
C LEU A 210 5.36 3.56 -2.84
N ALA A 211 4.92 4.42 -3.75
CA ALA A 211 5.80 5.27 -4.56
C ALA A 211 6.01 6.69 -3.99
N ALA A 212 5.24 7.08 -2.98
CA ALA A 212 5.37 8.36 -2.28
C ALA A 212 6.20 8.26 -0.99
N SER A 213 6.65 9.41 -0.48
CA SER A 213 7.21 9.54 0.87
C SER A 213 6.08 9.54 1.90
N ASN A 214 5.71 8.36 2.39
CA ASN A 214 4.59 8.21 3.31
C ASN A 214 4.93 8.69 4.73
N THR A 215 3.90 9.14 5.46
CA THR A 215 4.03 9.79 6.77
C THR A 215 3.09 9.22 7.83
N TYR A 216 2.38 8.13 7.53
CA TYR A 216 1.55 7.46 8.54
C TYR A 216 2.41 6.90 9.67
N THR A 217 1.85 6.88 10.89
CA THR A 217 2.62 6.51 12.10
C THR A 217 2.24 5.15 12.67
N GLY A 218 1.11 4.58 12.25
CA GLY A 218 0.69 3.24 12.68
C GLY A 218 1.55 2.14 12.08
N THR A 219 1.39 0.92 12.63
CA THR A 219 2.07 -0.29 12.16
C THR A 219 1.74 -0.58 10.70
N THR A 220 2.74 -1.00 9.93
CA THR A 220 2.55 -1.59 8.60
C THR A 220 2.40 -3.11 8.75
N THR A 221 1.34 -3.69 8.21
CA THR A 221 1.12 -5.14 8.20
C THR A 221 1.07 -5.65 6.77
N VAL A 222 1.99 -6.55 6.41
CA VAL A 222 1.98 -7.27 5.13
C VAL A 222 1.45 -8.67 5.40
N SER A 223 0.14 -8.85 5.21
CA SER A 223 -0.54 -10.11 5.51
C SER A 223 -0.60 -11.09 4.34
N ALA A 224 -0.57 -10.58 3.10
CA ALA A 224 -0.53 -11.37 1.88
C ALA A 224 0.10 -10.56 0.73
N GLY A 225 0.46 -11.25 -0.35
CA GLY A 225 1.02 -10.64 -1.56
C GLY A 225 2.32 -9.88 -1.29
N THR A 226 2.52 -8.81 -2.05
CA THR A 226 3.75 -8.00 -2.01
C THR A 226 3.44 -6.57 -1.59
N LEU A 227 4.19 -6.07 -0.61
CA LEU A 227 4.35 -4.64 -0.37
C LEU A 227 5.72 -4.21 -0.94
N GLN A 228 5.70 -3.35 -1.95
CA GLN A 228 6.91 -2.79 -2.55
C GLN A 228 7.08 -1.33 -2.15
N VAL A 229 8.29 -0.95 -1.72
CA VAL A 229 8.70 0.41 -1.42
C VAL A 229 9.54 0.93 -2.57
N GLY A 230 9.06 2.00 -3.22
CA GLY A 230 9.65 2.55 -4.43
C GLY A 230 9.28 1.78 -5.70
N ASN A 231 9.54 2.40 -6.85
CA ASN A 231 9.25 1.84 -8.17
C ASN A 231 10.44 1.99 -9.13
N GLY A 232 11.65 1.72 -8.63
CA GLY A 232 12.91 1.84 -9.38
C GLY A 232 13.48 3.25 -9.45
N GLY A 233 12.83 4.25 -8.85
CA GLY A 233 13.33 5.62 -8.72
C GLY A 233 13.78 5.95 -7.29
N THR A 234 13.85 7.25 -6.97
CA THR A 234 14.31 7.78 -5.68
C THR A 234 13.18 8.14 -4.70
N SER A 235 11.94 7.79 -5.05
CA SER A 235 10.75 8.04 -4.22
C SER A 235 10.19 6.73 -3.68
N GLY A 236 9.42 6.82 -2.59
CA GLY A 236 8.86 5.67 -1.88
C GLY A 236 9.48 5.48 -0.50
N ARG A 237 8.67 5.55 0.55
CA ARG A 237 9.08 5.23 1.93
C ARG A 237 7.91 4.58 2.67
N LEU A 238 8.19 3.73 3.64
CA LEU A 238 7.20 3.30 4.63
C LEU A 238 6.81 4.46 5.56
N GLY A 239 5.79 4.24 6.40
CA GLY A 239 5.52 5.08 7.56
C GLY A 239 6.59 4.94 8.65
N THR A 240 6.35 5.51 9.83
CA THR A 240 7.32 5.49 10.95
C THR A 240 7.11 4.35 11.94
N GLY A 241 5.95 3.68 11.92
CA GLY A 241 5.63 2.57 12.82
C GLY A 241 6.38 1.27 12.50
N ALA A 242 6.28 0.28 13.38
CA ALA A 242 6.86 -1.05 13.15
C ALA A 242 6.25 -1.72 11.89
N VAL A 243 6.93 -2.75 11.38
CA VAL A 243 6.45 -3.57 10.26
C VAL A 243 6.26 -5.00 10.72
N THR A 244 5.04 -5.52 10.56
CA THR A 244 4.74 -6.96 10.64
C THR A 244 4.69 -7.51 9.22
N ASN A 245 5.76 -8.17 8.80
CA ASN A 245 5.88 -8.77 7.47
C ASN A 245 5.62 -10.28 7.55
N ASN A 246 4.44 -10.71 7.12
CA ASN A 246 4.04 -12.13 7.05
C ASN A 246 3.98 -12.66 5.61
N ALA A 247 4.35 -11.84 4.61
CA ALA A 247 4.38 -12.23 3.20
C ALA A 247 5.66 -11.70 2.53
N ALA A 248 5.59 -10.75 1.60
CA ALA A 248 6.77 -10.20 0.93
C ALA A 248 6.88 -8.68 1.09
N LEU A 249 8.03 -8.22 1.60
CA LEU A 249 8.43 -6.81 1.62
C LEU A 249 9.60 -6.59 0.67
N VAL A 250 9.42 -5.72 -0.32
CA VAL A 250 10.40 -5.46 -1.38
C VAL A 250 10.84 -4.01 -1.36
N PHE A 251 12.14 -3.75 -1.40
CA PHE A 251 12.69 -2.41 -1.60
C PHE A 251 13.23 -2.29 -3.03
N ASN A 252 12.58 -1.46 -3.83
CA ASN A 252 12.95 -1.18 -5.22
C ASN A 252 13.20 0.33 -5.40
N ARG A 253 14.35 0.78 -4.88
CA ARG A 253 14.83 2.16 -4.98
C ARG A 253 16.18 2.23 -5.67
N SER A 254 16.42 3.30 -6.42
CA SER A 254 17.68 3.53 -7.14
C SER A 254 18.75 4.23 -6.30
N ASP A 255 18.37 4.84 -5.19
CA ASP A 255 19.23 5.57 -4.27
C ASP A 255 19.28 4.89 -2.89
N SER A 256 19.98 5.53 -1.95
CA SER A 256 20.06 5.04 -0.57
C SER A 256 18.79 5.39 0.22
N VAL A 257 18.27 4.42 0.98
CA VAL A 257 17.17 4.63 1.94
C VAL A 257 17.51 4.02 3.29
N THR A 258 17.32 4.79 4.35
CA THR A 258 17.40 4.27 5.72
C THR A 258 16.04 3.79 6.19
N VAL A 259 16.00 2.54 6.62
CA VAL A 259 14.82 1.86 7.16
C VAL A 259 15.05 1.65 8.66
N ALA A 260 14.50 2.59 9.44
CA ALA A 260 14.58 2.56 10.90
C ALA A 260 13.47 1.74 11.55
N ASN A 261 12.49 1.30 10.76
CA ASN A 261 11.39 0.47 11.23
C ASN A 261 11.94 -0.87 11.75
N ALA A 262 11.47 -1.33 12.91
CA ALA A 262 11.64 -2.72 13.33
C ALA A 262 10.74 -3.60 12.45
N ILE A 263 11.34 -4.54 11.72
CA ILE A 263 10.62 -5.44 10.79
C ILE A 263 10.62 -6.85 11.38
N GLY A 264 9.46 -7.29 11.89
CA GLY A 264 9.25 -8.65 12.38
C GLY A 264 8.34 -9.47 11.46
N GLY A 265 8.08 -10.72 11.84
CA GLY A 265 7.14 -11.63 11.16
C GLY A 265 7.85 -12.80 10.45
N THR A 266 7.10 -13.58 9.67
CA THR A 266 7.65 -14.78 8.99
C THR A 266 7.97 -14.55 7.52
N GLY A 267 7.62 -13.39 6.98
CA GLY A 267 7.74 -13.03 5.58
C GLY A 267 9.18 -12.75 5.14
N THR A 268 9.35 -12.62 3.82
CA THR A 268 10.64 -12.35 3.18
C THR A 268 10.91 -10.86 3.04
N LEU A 269 12.18 -10.45 3.16
CA LEU A 269 12.64 -9.13 2.74
C LEU A 269 13.47 -9.26 1.46
N THR A 270 13.19 -8.42 0.46
CA THR A 270 13.95 -8.41 -0.80
C THR A 270 14.51 -7.03 -1.11
N GLN A 271 15.82 -6.94 -1.29
CA GLN A 271 16.47 -5.81 -1.95
C GLN A 271 16.47 -6.05 -3.46
N ALA A 272 15.74 -5.21 -4.20
CA ALA A 272 15.52 -5.35 -5.65
C ALA A 272 15.98 -4.14 -6.47
N GLY A 273 16.12 -2.97 -5.85
CA GLY A 273 16.58 -1.76 -6.52
C GLY A 273 18.10 -1.68 -6.62
N ALA A 274 18.61 -0.89 -7.57
CA ALA A 274 20.04 -0.67 -7.76
C ALA A 274 20.70 0.16 -6.63
N GLY A 275 19.90 0.81 -5.78
CA GLY A 275 20.36 1.60 -4.65
C GLY A 275 20.75 0.77 -3.42
N THR A 276 20.77 1.44 -2.27
CA THR A 276 21.14 0.83 -0.99
C THR A 276 19.97 0.87 -0.02
N THR A 277 19.53 -0.27 0.50
CA THR A 277 18.65 -0.30 1.67
C THR A 277 19.50 -0.44 2.92
N VAL A 278 19.44 0.56 3.82
CA VAL A 278 20.17 0.58 5.08
C VAL A 278 19.21 0.22 6.21
N LEU A 279 19.35 -0.99 6.76
CA LEU A 279 18.58 -1.47 7.90
C LEU A 279 19.20 -0.96 9.21
N THR A 280 18.50 -0.08 9.92
CA THR A 280 18.90 0.37 11.26
C THR A 280 17.93 -0.05 12.36
N GLY A 281 16.77 -0.61 12.00
CA GLY A 281 15.84 -1.22 12.95
C GLY A 281 16.28 -2.64 13.34
N ASP A 282 15.85 -3.08 14.53
CA ASP A 282 16.04 -4.45 14.99
C ASP A 282 14.98 -5.35 14.33
N ASN A 283 15.45 -6.28 13.51
CA ASN A 283 14.62 -7.07 12.62
C ASN A 283 14.56 -8.54 13.05
N SER A 284 13.41 -9.14 12.79
CA SER A 284 13.09 -10.54 13.09
C SER A 284 12.16 -11.17 12.03
N TYR A 285 12.18 -10.64 10.80
CA TYR A 285 11.49 -11.25 9.66
C TYR A 285 12.13 -12.62 9.27
N GLY A 286 11.59 -13.31 8.28
CA GLY A 286 12.11 -14.58 7.77
C GLY A 286 13.36 -14.42 6.89
N ALA A 287 13.32 -15.00 5.69
CA ALA A 287 14.46 -15.02 4.76
C ALA A 287 14.73 -13.65 4.11
N THR A 288 15.97 -13.47 3.68
CA THR A 288 16.44 -12.27 2.95
C THR A 288 16.86 -12.63 1.53
N ALA A 289 16.49 -11.82 0.55
CA ALA A 289 17.00 -11.93 -0.82
C ALA A 289 17.58 -10.59 -1.29
N ILE A 290 18.79 -10.62 -1.85
CA ILE A 290 19.46 -9.45 -2.43
C ILE A 290 19.66 -9.74 -3.91
N THR A 291 18.83 -9.12 -4.75
CA THR A 291 18.79 -9.39 -6.19
C THR A 291 19.47 -8.32 -7.02
N ALA A 292 19.62 -7.10 -6.47
CA ALA A 292 20.36 -6.00 -7.07
C ALA A 292 20.82 -5.03 -5.97
N GLY A 293 21.74 -4.11 -6.29
CA GLY A 293 22.18 -3.07 -5.37
C GLY A 293 22.80 -3.61 -4.08
N THR A 294 22.57 -2.89 -2.98
CA THR A 294 23.18 -3.18 -1.68
C THR A 294 22.12 -3.30 -0.59
N LEU A 295 22.20 -4.35 0.23
CA LEU A 295 21.57 -4.37 1.54
C LEU A 295 22.65 -4.11 2.60
N GLN A 296 22.49 -3.06 3.39
CA GLN A 296 23.42 -2.69 4.45
C GLN A 296 22.76 -2.86 5.82
N VAL A 297 23.46 -3.49 6.76
CA VAL A 297 23.06 -3.65 8.15
C VAL A 297 23.84 -2.64 8.99
N GLY A 298 23.11 -1.74 9.65
CA GLY A 298 23.68 -0.64 10.42
C GLY A 298 24.17 0.54 9.56
N ASN A 299 24.47 1.65 10.21
CA ASN A 299 24.95 2.90 9.61
C ASN A 299 26.18 3.47 10.35
N GLY A 300 26.99 2.60 10.95
CA GLY A 300 28.09 2.95 11.85
C GLY A 300 27.66 3.10 13.32
N GLY A 301 26.37 2.94 13.62
CA GLY A 301 25.85 2.80 14.99
C GLY A 301 25.82 1.36 15.50
N THR A 302 25.05 1.14 16.57
CA THR A 302 24.88 -0.14 17.28
C THR A 302 23.50 -0.77 17.04
N SER A 303 22.81 -0.39 15.96
CA SER A 303 21.46 -0.88 15.64
C SER A 303 21.41 -1.38 14.20
N GLY A 304 20.42 -2.23 13.92
CA GLY A 304 20.28 -2.89 12.63
C GLY A 304 20.65 -4.36 12.69
N THR A 305 19.72 -5.23 12.31
CA THR A 305 19.96 -6.67 12.13
C THR A 305 19.35 -7.15 10.80
N LEU A 306 19.75 -8.33 10.36
CA LEU A 306 18.98 -9.07 9.35
C LEU A 306 17.75 -9.72 9.99
N GLY A 307 16.96 -10.43 9.17
CA GLY A 307 15.96 -11.37 9.65
C GLY A 307 16.58 -12.63 10.27
N THR A 308 15.74 -13.61 10.56
CA THR A 308 16.11 -14.88 11.22
C THR A 308 16.35 -16.02 10.23
N GLY A 309 15.92 -15.89 8.98
CA GLY A 309 16.06 -16.91 7.94
C GLY A 309 17.30 -16.76 7.08
N ASP A 310 17.48 -17.69 6.13
CA ASP A 310 18.62 -17.69 5.20
C ASP A 310 18.69 -16.42 4.36
N VAL A 311 19.91 -16.09 3.91
CA VAL A 311 20.20 -14.95 3.05
C VAL A 311 20.64 -15.45 1.68
N THR A 312 19.86 -15.17 0.64
CA THR A 312 20.28 -15.31 -0.76
C THR A 312 20.90 -14.00 -1.23
N ASN A 313 22.23 -13.91 -1.22
CA ASN A 313 22.97 -12.74 -1.64
C ASN A 313 23.49 -12.91 -3.08
N ASN A 314 22.84 -12.28 -4.05
CA ASN A 314 23.27 -12.26 -5.46
C ASN A 314 23.79 -10.88 -5.90
N ALA A 315 23.95 -9.93 -4.97
CA ALA A 315 24.53 -8.61 -5.25
C ALA A 315 25.52 -8.22 -4.14
N ALA A 316 25.19 -7.27 -3.25
CA ALA A 316 26.06 -6.88 -2.15
C ALA A 316 25.34 -6.88 -0.80
N LEU A 317 25.98 -7.50 0.20
CA LEU A 317 25.61 -7.44 1.61
C LEU A 317 26.72 -6.72 2.39
N VAL A 318 26.37 -5.67 3.12
CA VAL A 318 27.33 -4.85 3.88
C VAL A 318 26.96 -4.84 5.36
N PHE A 319 27.93 -5.05 6.24
CA PHE A 319 27.80 -4.82 7.67
C PHE A 319 28.57 -3.56 8.08
N ASN A 320 27.83 -2.54 8.52
CA ASN A 320 28.37 -1.28 9.00
C ASN A 320 27.86 -1.02 10.42
N ARG A 321 28.40 -1.78 11.38
CA ARG A 321 28.12 -1.62 12.81
C ARG A 321 29.39 -1.24 13.57
N SER A 322 29.25 -0.45 14.63
CA SER A 322 30.37 -0.07 15.50
C SER A 322 30.64 -1.05 16.63
N ASP A 323 29.69 -1.94 16.92
CA ASP A 323 29.77 -2.98 17.95
C ASP A 323 29.82 -4.38 17.33
N SER A 324 29.80 -5.41 18.19
CA SER A 324 29.77 -6.80 17.74
C SER A 324 28.36 -7.22 17.35
N VAL A 325 28.21 -7.90 16.20
CA VAL A 325 26.97 -8.54 15.76
C VAL A 325 27.25 -9.99 15.40
N THR A 326 26.42 -10.91 15.92
CA THR A 326 26.45 -12.31 15.50
C THR A 326 25.46 -12.53 14.37
N VAL A 327 25.93 -13.17 13.31
CA VAL A 327 25.16 -13.49 12.11
C VAL A 327 25.09 -15.01 11.99
N ALA A 328 23.99 -15.55 12.51
CA ALA A 328 23.69 -16.98 12.48
C ALA A 328 23.08 -17.44 11.15
N ASN A 329 22.63 -16.50 10.33
CA ASN A 329 22.03 -16.79 9.03
C ASN A 329 23.03 -17.54 8.12
N ALA A 330 22.56 -18.57 7.40
CA ALA A 330 23.30 -19.10 6.27
C ALA A 330 23.23 -18.10 5.11
N ILE A 331 24.38 -17.63 4.64
CA ILE A 331 24.48 -16.66 3.54
C ILE A 331 25.01 -17.36 2.29
N GLY A 332 24.15 -17.60 1.31
CA GLY A 332 24.50 -18.18 0.01
C GLY A 332 24.38 -17.19 -1.15
N GLY A 333 24.68 -17.65 -2.37
CA GLY A 333 24.52 -16.88 -3.61
C GLY A 333 25.85 -16.45 -4.24
N SER A 334 25.80 -15.65 -5.30
CA SER A 334 27.01 -15.21 -6.03
C SER A 334 27.55 -13.85 -5.59
N GLY A 335 26.84 -13.15 -4.70
CA GLY A 335 27.12 -11.78 -4.28
C GLY A 335 28.29 -11.65 -3.30
N SER A 336 28.68 -10.42 -3.01
CA SER A 336 29.77 -10.10 -2.07
C SER A 336 29.28 -9.82 -0.66
N LEU A 337 30.13 -10.10 0.33
CA LEU A 337 29.97 -9.65 1.71
C LEU A 337 31.07 -8.63 2.04
N THR A 338 30.69 -7.48 2.61
CA THR A 338 31.63 -6.45 3.07
C THR A 338 31.47 -6.17 4.56
N GLN A 339 32.56 -6.27 5.30
CA GLN A 339 32.69 -5.70 6.65
C GLN A 339 33.21 -4.26 6.54
N ALA A 340 32.34 -3.29 6.78
CA ALA A 340 32.64 -1.85 6.62
C ALA A 340 32.68 -1.07 7.95
N GLY A 341 32.05 -1.59 9.00
CA GLY A 341 31.98 -0.93 10.30
C GLY A 341 33.21 -1.19 11.17
N ALA A 342 33.48 -0.30 12.13
CA ALA A 342 34.58 -0.45 13.08
C ALA A 342 34.40 -1.60 14.10
N GLY A 343 33.18 -2.15 14.20
CA GLY A 343 32.83 -3.25 15.09
C GLY A 343 33.27 -4.62 14.58
N THR A 344 32.65 -5.67 15.10
CA THR A 344 32.95 -7.06 14.74
C THR A 344 31.71 -7.74 14.15
N THR A 345 31.81 -8.28 12.95
CA THR A 345 30.79 -9.19 12.42
C THR A 345 31.24 -10.62 12.68
N VAL A 346 30.48 -11.37 13.47
CA VAL A 346 30.75 -12.78 13.82
C VAL A 346 29.86 -13.69 12.97
N LEU A 347 30.46 -14.39 12.01
CA LEU A 347 29.77 -15.35 11.15
C LEU A 347 29.72 -16.72 11.83
N THR A 348 28.54 -17.14 12.29
CA THR A 348 28.31 -18.49 12.84
C THR A 348 27.51 -19.38 11.89
N GLY A 349 26.86 -18.79 10.87
CA GLY A 349 26.21 -19.52 9.78
C GLY A 349 27.17 -20.16 8.79
N ASN A 350 26.70 -21.21 8.10
CA ASN A 350 27.43 -21.86 7.01
C ASN A 350 27.20 -21.08 5.71
N ASN A 351 28.25 -20.43 5.23
CA ASN A 351 28.18 -19.47 4.15
C ASN A 351 28.75 -20.03 2.84
N SER A 352 28.16 -19.60 1.73
CA SER A 352 28.51 -19.97 0.36
C SER A 352 28.35 -18.80 -0.62
N TYR A 353 28.34 -17.55 -0.13
CA TYR A 353 28.36 -16.36 -0.98
C TYR A 353 29.68 -16.25 -1.79
N GLY A 354 29.81 -15.24 -2.64
CA GLY A 354 31.00 -14.98 -3.45
C GLY A 354 32.17 -14.39 -2.64
N ALA A 355 32.67 -13.21 -3.06
CA ALA A 355 33.85 -12.58 -2.48
C ALA A 355 33.58 -11.91 -1.12
N THR A 356 34.64 -11.77 -0.32
CA THR A 356 34.63 -11.04 0.96
C THR A 356 35.54 -9.81 0.89
N SER A 357 35.07 -8.66 1.36
CA SER A 357 35.91 -7.48 1.65
C SER A 357 35.85 -7.13 3.12
N ILE A 358 36.99 -6.80 3.72
CA ILE A 358 37.10 -6.34 5.11
C ILE A 358 37.78 -4.98 5.08
N ASP A 359 36.98 -3.93 5.13
CA ASP A 359 37.41 -2.55 4.93
C ASP A 359 37.74 -1.87 6.27
N ALA A 360 37.06 -2.27 7.35
CA ALA A 360 37.29 -1.78 8.71
C ALA A 360 36.92 -2.85 9.75
N GLY A 361 37.31 -2.63 11.01
CA GLY A 361 36.92 -3.50 12.13
C GLY A 361 37.38 -4.95 11.95
N THR A 362 36.54 -5.88 12.39
CA THR A 362 36.85 -7.32 12.41
C THR A 362 35.75 -8.11 11.71
N LEU A 363 36.13 -9.02 10.80
CA LEU A 363 35.29 -10.14 10.41
C LEU A 363 35.77 -11.38 11.16
N GLN A 364 34.92 -11.99 11.97
CA GLN A 364 35.21 -13.20 12.72
C GLN A 364 34.43 -14.39 12.16
N VAL A 365 35.10 -15.52 11.98
CA VAL A 365 34.50 -16.80 11.58
C VAL A 365 34.42 -17.71 12.79
N GLY A 366 33.20 -18.08 13.17
CA GLY A 366 32.89 -18.84 14.38
C GLY A 366 32.93 -18.02 15.67
N ASP A 367 32.43 -18.60 16.74
CA ASP A 367 32.33 -18.03 18.09
C ASP A 367 32.93 -18.95 19.17
N GLY A 368 33.82 -19.86 18.76
CA GLY A 368 34.37 -20.93 19.59
C GLY A 368 33.65 -22.28 19.43
N GLY A 369 32.48 -22.32 18.76
CA GLY A 369 31.77 -23.57 18.43
C GLY A 369 32.40 -24.36 17.29
N THR A 370 31.62 -25.18 16.56
CA THR A 370 32.00 -25.94 15.33
C THR A 370 31.50 -25.31 14.01
N SER A 371 30.77 -24.19 14.09
CA SER A 371 30.09 -23.57 12.93
C SER A 371 30.68 -22.23 12.51
N GLY A 372 30.36 -21.82 11.28
CA GLY A 372 30.83 -20.55 10.70
C GLY A 372 31.82 -20.80 9.58
N THR A 373 31.56 -20.25 8.40
CA THR A 373 32.49 -20.25 7.27
C THR A 373 32.53 -18.89 6.60
N LEU A 374 33.57 -18.65 5.78
CA LEU A 374 33.55 -17.57 4.79
C LEU A 374 32.70 -17.99 3.58
N GLY A 375 32.58 -17.09 2.60
CA GLY A 375 32.09 -17.43 1.27
C GLY A 375 33.07 -18.30 0.48
N THR A 376 32.81 -18.48 -0.80
CA THR A 376 33.61 -19.30 -1.73
C THR A 376 34.64 -18.48 -2.54
N GLY A 377 34.52 -17.15 -2.54
CA GLY A 377 35.37 -16.25 -3.32
C GLY A 377 36.65 -15.80 -2.60
N ALA A 378 37.44 -14.94 -3.26
CA ALA A 378 38.62 -14.34 -2.66
C ALA A 378 38.26 -13.40 -1.50
N VAL A 379 39.20 -13.23 -0.57
CA VAL A 379 39.09 -12.33 0.58
C VAL A 379 40.08 -11.19 0.42
N THR A 380 39.57 -9.96 0.32
CA THR A 380 40.37 -8.73 0.44
C THR A 380 40.29 -8.24 1.88
N ASN A 381 41.35 -8.50 2.64
CA ASN A 381 41.46 -8.15 4.04
C ASN A 381 42.34 -6.89 4.22
N ASN A 382 41.71 -5.75 4.47
CA ASN A 382 42.41 -4.50 4.76
C ASN A 382 42.35 -4.10 6.25
N ALA A 383 41.68 -4.90 7.10
CA ALA A 383 41.56 -4.67 8.54
C ALA A 383 41.90 -5.94 9.34
N ALA A 384 40.92 -6.62 9.94
CA ALA A 384 41.16 -7.85 10.70
C ALA A 384 40.23 -8.99 10.28
N LEU A 385 40.82 -10.16 10.00
CA LEU A 385 40.14 -11.43 9.84
C LEU A 385 40.50 -12.34 11.01
N VAL A 386 39.50 -12.83 11.73
CA VAL A 386 39.69 -13.70 12.90
C VAL A 386 38.99 -15.04 12.67
N PHE A 387 39.68 -16.13 12.97
CA PHE A 387 39.09 -17.47 13.03
C PHE A 387 39.00 -17.93 14.48
N ASN A 388 37.78 -18.10 14.97
CA ASN A 388 37.46 -18.59 16.30
C ASN A 388 36.68 -19.90 16.19
N ARG A 389 37.38 -20.93 15.71
CA ARG A 389 36.87 -22.28 15.48
C ARG A 389 37.50 -23.25 16.47
N SER A 390 36.72 -24.12 17.12
CA SER A 390 37.28 -25.15 18.00
C SER A 390 37.76 -26.40 17.26
N ASP A 391 37.32 -26.61 16.02
CA ASP A 391 37.77 -27.68 15.13
C ASP A 391 38.80 -27.19 14.11
N ASP A 392 39.53 -28.15 13.53
CA ASP A 392 40.47 -27.88 12.46
C ASP A 392 39.70 -27.47 11.19
N ILE A 393 40.13 -26.38 10.55
CA ILE A 393 39.53 -25.88 9.31
C ILE A 393 40.61 -25.62 8.25
N THR A 394 40.26 -25.92 7.00
CA THR A 394 41.03 -25.52 5.83
C THR A 394 40.32 -24.39 5.11
N VAL A 395 41.01 -23.27 4.93
CA VAL A 395 40.44 -22.10 4.25
C VAL A 395 40.96 -22.06 2.82
N ALA A 396 40.14 -22.54 1.89
CA ALA A 396 40.49 -22.56 0.47
C ALA A 396 40.49 -21.16 -0.19
N ASN A 397 39.99 -20.14 0.50
CA ASN A 397 39.93 -18.78 -0.02
C ASN A 397 41.33 -18.20 -0.23
N ALA A 398 41.57 -17.53 -1.36
CA ALA A 398 42.74 -16.67 -1.50
C ALA A 398 42.57 -15.42 -0.61
N ILE A 399 43.41 -15.29 0.42
CA ILE A 399 43.40 -14.15 1.35
C ILE A 399 44.55 -13.21 1.02
N GLY A 400 44.24 -11.95 0.68
CA GLY A 400 45.23 -10.90 0.44
C GLY A 400 44.79 -9.56 1.03
N GLY A 401 45.66 -8.55 0.97
CA GLY A 401 45.43 -7.20 1.51
C GLY A 401 46.40 -6.83 2.63
N SER A 402 46.22 -5.66 3.24
CA SER A 402 47.11 -5.11 4.27
C SER A 402 46.74 -5.48 5.71
N GLY A 403 45.63 -6.19 5.90
CA GLY A 403 45.07 -6.53 7.21
C GLY A 403 45.76 -7.72 7.89
N SER A 404 45.36 -7.99 9.13
CA SER A 404 45.82 -9.14 9.91
C SER A 404 44.90 -10.35 9.77
N VAL A 405 45.49 -11.54 9.88
CA VAL A 405 44.75 -12.81 10.02
C VAL A 405 45.14 -13.43 11.36
N THR A 406 44.16 -13.74 12.20
CA THR A 406 44.38 -14.23 13.57
C THR A 406 43.62 -15.53 13.81
N GLN A 407 44.31 -16.56 14.29
CA GLN A 407 43.71 -17.76 14.85
C GLN A 407 43.49 -17.56 16.36
N ASN A 408 42.23 -17.60 16.80
CA ASN A 408 41.85 -17.40 18.20
C ASN A 408 41.20 -18.66 18.84
N GLY A 409 40.65 -19.56 18.01
CA GLY A 409 40.07 -20.81 18.48
C GLY A 409 41.12 -21.90 18.75
N SER A 410 40.69 -23.00 19.39
CA SER A 410 41.56 -24.14 19.71
C SER A 410 41.90 -25.04 18.52
N GLY A 411 41.14 -24.93 17.42
CA GLY A 411 41.40 -25.70 16.21
C GLY A 411 42.64 -25.22 15.46
N THR A 412 43.09 -26.02 14.52
CA THR A 412 44.17 -25.71 13.59
C THR A 412 43.61 -25.03 12.34
N LEU A 413 44.19 -23.90 11.94
CA LEU A 413 43.88 -23.23 10.68
C LEU A 413 44.93 -23.60 9.64
N THR A 414 44.48 -24.10 8.50
CA THR A 414 45.32 -24.51 7.35
C THR A 414 44.97 -23.77 6.08
#